data_AF-A0A9Q0MTI0-F1
#
_entry.id   AF-A0A9Q0MTI0-F1
#
_cell.length_a   1.000
_cell.length_b   1.000
_cell.length_c   1.000
_cell.angle_alpha   90.00
_cell.angle_beta   90.00
_cell.angle_gamma   90.00
#
_symmetry.space_group_name_H-M   'P 1'
#
loop_
_entity.id
_entity.type
_entity.pdbx_description
1 polymer ?
#
loop_
_entity_poly.entity_id
_entity_poly.type
_entity_poly.pdbx_seq_one_letter_code
_entity_poly.pdbx_strand_id
1 'polypeptide(L)'
;MSKDKRNTVVNHNYSLRKYNENGYKTFNEFYPYYLGEHCNQTNRRLHLIGTTFAIALSSYALLTGIYILILISLVQGYLFAWVGHFCFEKNKPATFKHPFYSFMGDFRMWFEVVRGLRSF
;
A
#
# COMPACT_ATOMS: atom_id res chain seq x y z
N MET A 1 14.74 -36.58 1.31
CA MET A 1 13.64 -36.12 2.17
C MET A 1 13.05 -34.87 1.55
N SER A 2 11.85 -35.00 0.98
CA SER A 2 11.14 -34.02 0.15
C SER A 2 10.76 -32.76 0.97
N LYS A 3 11.04 -31.57 0.44
CA LYS A 3 10.54 -30.28 0.97
C LYS A 3 9.56 -29.67 -0.02
N ASP A 4 8.35 -30.17 0.08
CA ASP A 4 7.12 -29.52 -0.37
C ASP A 4 6.93 -28.15 0.32
N LYS A 5 6.16 -27.25 -0.32
CA LYS A 5 5.68 -25.90 0.11
C LYS A 5 6.52 -24.65 -0.23
N ARG A 6 6.18 -24.02 -1.37
CA ARG A 6 5.65 -22.63 -1.52
C ARG A 6 6.06 -21.95 -2.85
N ASN A 7 5.50 -22.44 -3.95
CA ASN A 7 5.28 -21.60 -5.13
C ASN A 7 4.15 -20.61 -4.82
N THR A 8 4.50 -19.38 -4.40
CA THR A 8 3.75 -18.10 -4.57
C THR A 8 4.24 -17.10 -3.54
N VAL A 9 5.18 -16.22 -3.89
CA VAL A 9 5.36 -14.94 -3.17
C VAL A 9 6.17 -13.96 -4.03
N VAL A 10 5.53 -12.83 -4.36
CA VAL A 10 6.09 -11.50 -4.63
C VAL A 10 7.18 -11.41 -5.71
N ASN A 11 7.19 -10.37 -6.54
CA ASN A 11 8.41 -10.03 -7.28
C ASN A 11 9.55 -9.86 -6.25
N HIS A 12 10.49 -10.81 -6.23
CA HIS A 12 11.24 -11.28 -5.04
C HIS A 12 12.16 -10.25 -4.38
N ASN A 13 12.49 -9.16 -5.05
CA ASN A 13 13.57 -8.30 -4.58
C ASN A 13 13.10 -6.97 -4.03
N TYR A 14 11.83 -6.58 -4.18
CA TYR A 14 11.37 -5.20 -3.95
C TYR A 14 12.48 -4.22 -4.37
N SER A 15 13.03 -4.45 -5.57
CA SER A 15 14.23 -3.70 -5.95
C SER A 15 13.79 -2.27 -6.23
N LEU A 16 14.59 -1.32 -5.76
CA LEU A 16 14.43 0.08 -6.10
C LEU A 16 14.23 0.21 -7.61
N ARG A 17 13.10 0.80 -8.00
CA ARG A 17 12.79 1.11 -9.39
C ARG A 17 12.94 2.60 -9.62
N LYS A 18 13.52 2.95 -10.76
CA LYS A 18 13.60 4.36 -11.17
C LYS A 18 12.19 4.87 -11.46
N TYR A 19 11.94 6.09 -11.02
CA TYR A 19 10.74 6.83 -11.38
C TYR A 19 10.71 7.08 -12.90
N ASN A 20 9.55 6.91 -13.53
CA ASN A 20 9.35 7.29 -14.92
C ASN A 20 9.02 8.80 -15.01
N GLU A 21 9.96 9.59 -15.53
CA GLU A 21 9.79 11.04 -15.66
C GLU A 21 8.60 11.44 -16.56
N ASN A 22 8.24 10.59 -17.52
CA ASN A 22 7.08 10.80 -18.39
C ASN A 22 5.75 10.39 -17.71
N GLY A 23 5.79 9.99 -16.44
CA GLY A 23 4.64 9.46 -15.71
C GLY A 23 4.28 8.02 -16.10
N TYR A 24 3.09 7.58 -15.67
CA TYR A 24 2.58 6.23 -15.92
C TYR A 24 1.23 6.35 -16.61
N LYS A 25 1.03 5.63 -17.72
CA LYS A 25 -0.23 5.68 -18.49
C LYS A 25 -1.28 4.73 -17.93
N THR A 26 -0.83 3.69 -17.25
CA THR A 26 -1.71 2.68 -16.66
C THR A 26 -1.26 2.33 -15.24
N PHE A 27 -2.21 1.85 -14.44
CA PHE A 27 -1.90 1.33 -13.11
C PHE A 27 -0.93 0.14 -13.17
N ASN A 28 -0.99 -0.70 -14.20
CA ASN A 28 -0.09 -1.84 -14.36
C ASN A 28 1.37 -1.41 -14.57
N GLU A 29 1.61 -0.27 -15.20
CA GLU A 29 2.95 0.34 -15.32
C GLU A 29 3.41 0.96 -14.01
N PHE A 30 2.49 1.59 -13.26
CA PHE A 30 2.77 2.24 -11.98
C PHE A 30 3.04 1.25 -10.84
N TYR A 31 2.28 0.16 -10.77
CA TYR A 31 2.27 -0.73 -9.60
C TYR A 31 3.64 -1.36 -9.27
N PRO A 32 4.47 -1.77 -10.24
CA PRO A 32 5.84 -2.20 -9.96
C PRO A 32 6.74 -1.12 -9.34
N TYR A 33 6.56 0.15 -9.74
CA TYR A 33 7.26 1.28 -9.10
C TYR A 33 6.74 1.50 -7.68
N TYR A 34 5.40 1.49 -7.49
CA TYR A 34 4.78 1.58 -6.17
C TYR A 34 5.36 0.53 -5.21
N LEU A 35 5.44 -0.74 -5.62
CA LEU A 35 6.04 -1.79 -4.77
C LEU A 35 7.51 -1.51 -4.43
N GLY A 36 8.28 -0.93 -5.37
CA GLY A 36 9.66 -0.50 -5.16
C GLY A 36 9.82 0.73 -4.24
N GLU A 37 8.73 1.40 -3.88
CA GLU A 37 8.69 2.46 -2.86
C GLU A 37 8.28 1.92 -1.48
N HIS A 38 8.05 0.62 -1.36
CA HIS A 38 7.61 -0.07 -0.15
C HIS A 38 8.47 -1.31 0.11
N CYS A 39 9.79 -1.17 0.03
CA CYS A 39 10.76 -2.26 0.16
C CYS A 39 11.00 -2.64 1.62
N ASN A 40 10.78 -1.70 2.54
CA ASN A 40 10.87 -1.96 3.96
C ASN A 40 9.63 -2.72 4.49
N GLN A 41 9.87 -3.81 5.23
CA GLN A 41 8.80 -4.64 5.78
C GLN A 41 7.90 -3.89 6.77
N THR A 42 8.48 -3.00 7.59
CA THR A 42 7.74 -2.17 8.53
C THR A 42 6.90 -1.13 7.80
N ASN A 43 7.42 -0.53 6.72
CA ASN A 43 6.64 0.36 5.87
C ASN A 43 5.38 -0.35 5.32
N ARG A 44 5.54 -1.56 4.75
CA ARG A 44 4.39 -2.36 4.26
C ARG A 44 3.38 -2.68 5.36
N ARG A 45 3.84 -3.06 6.56
CA ARG A 45 2.96 -3.35 7.70
C ARG A 45 2.16 -2.12 8.13
N LEU A 46 2.80 -0.95 8.18
CA LEU A 46 2.14 0.30 8.53
C LEU A 46 1.07 0.69 7.50
N HIS A 47 1.37 0.56 6.20
CA HIS A 47 0.35 0.73 5.15
C HIS A 47 -0.82 -0.21 5.36
N LEU A 48 -0.57 -1.50 5.61
CA LEU A 48 -1.64 -2.47 5.82
C LEU A 48 -2.50 -2.16 7.06
N ILE A 49 -1.90 -1.77 8.18
CA ILE A 49 -2.62 -1.35 9.38
C ILE A 49 -3.46 -0.10 9.06
N GLY A 50 -2.86 0.88 8.39
CA GLY A 50 -3.51 2.10 7.93
C GLY A 50 -4.74 1.81 7.07
N THR A 51 -4.58 1.04 6.00
CA THR A 51 -5.66 0.65 5.08
C THR A 51 -6.73 -0.19 5.77
N THR A 52 -6.38 -1.08 6.70
CA THR A 52 -7.36 -1.88 7.45
C THR A 52 -8.27 -1.00 8.29
N PHE A 53 -7.71 -0.05 9.04
CA PHE A 53 -8.50 0.91 9.80
C PHE A 53 -9.29 1.85 8.88
N ALA A 54 -8.71 2.27 7.76
CA ALA A 54 -9.42 3.10 6.80
C ALA A 54 -10.68 2.38 6.25
N ILE A 55 -10.57 1.08 5.92
CA ILE A 55 -11.71 0.24 5.51
C ILE A 55 -12.72 0.13 6.65
N ALA A 56 -12.29 -0.24 7.85
CA ALA A 56 -13.19 -0.43 9.00
C ALA A 56 -13.98 0.85 9.35
N LEU A 57 -13.29 1.99 9.43
CA LEU A 57 -13.91 3.29 9.71
C LEU A 57 -14.86 3.72 8.59
N SER A 58 -14.46 3.54 7.33
CA SER A 58 -15.31 3.88 6.19
C SER A 58 -16.58 3.01 6.15
N SER A 59 -16.45 1.70 6.39
CA SER A 59 -17.60 0.80 6.50
C SER A 59 -18.52 1.20 7.65
N TYR A 60 -17.97 1.52 8.82
CA TYR A 60 -18.75 1.97 9.97
C TYR A 60 -19.47 3.30 9.68
N ALA A 61 -18.82 4.23 8.99
CA ALA A 61 -19.42 5.49 8.54
C ALA A 61 -20.65 5.26 7.66
N LEU A 62 -20.55 4.34 6.70
CA LEU A 62 -21.63 3.99 5.78
C LEU A 62 -22.81 3.32 6.51
N LEU A 63 -22.53 2.47 7.51
CA LEU A 63 -23.57 1.78 8.28
C LEU A 63 -24.31 2.70 9.26
N THR A 64 -23.62 3.71 9.80
CA THR A 64 -24.19 4.61 10.84
C THR A 64 -24.65 5.95 10.30
N GLY A 65 -24.30 6.31 9.05
CA GLY A 65 -24.55 7.63 8.48
C GLY A 65 -23.63 8.74 9.00
N ILE A 66 -22.63 8.40 9.83
CA ILE A 66 -21.68 9.36 10.40
C ILE A 66 -20.55 9.62 9.39
N TYR A 67 -20.87 10.31 8.29
CA TYR A 67 -19.97 10.45 7.14
C TYR A 67 -18.65 11.19 7.42
N ILE A 68 -18.55 11.97 8.49
CA ILE A 68 -17.28 12.60 8.90
C ILE A 68 -16.18 11.56 9.17
N LEU A 69 -16.55 10.33 9.52
CA LEU A 69 -15.61 9.23 9.72
C LEU A 69 -14.89 8.81 8.43
N ILE A 70 -15.44 9.10 7.24
CA ILE A 70 -14.74 8.88 5.97
C ILE A 70 -13.55 9.85 5.83
N LEU A 71 -13.72 11.10 6.25
CA LEU A 71 -12.59 12.04 6.24
C LEU A 71 -11.52 11.62 7.26
N ILE A 72 -11.95 11.20 8.44
CA ILE A 72 -11.05 10.69 9.49
C ILE A 72 -10.31 9.44 9.02
N SER A 73 -10.99 8.54 8.31
CA SER A 73 -10.38 7.31 7.77
C SER A 73 -9.28 7.61 6.76
N LEU A 74 -9.47 8.61 5.90
CA LEU A 74 -8.44 9.07 4.96
C LEU A 74 -7.24 9.66 5.69
N VAL A 75 -7.47 10.60 6.62
CA VAL A 75 -6.38 11.26 7.37
C VAL A 75 -5.58 10.24 8.17
N GLN A 76 -6.27 9.32 8.86
CA GLN A 76 -5.63 8.26 9.63
C GLN A 76 -4.84 7.32 8.72
N GLY A 77 -5.40 6.87 7.59
CA GLY A 77 -4.69 6.01 6.64
C GLY A 77 -3.37 6.63 6.17
N TYR A 78 -3.41 7.91 5.78
CA TYR A 78 -2.21 8.63 5.36
C TYR A 78 -1.19 8.83 6.48
N LEU A 79 -1.62 9.00 7.73
CA LEU A 79 -0.71 9.11 8.86
C LEU A 79 0.17 7.86 9.00
N PHE A 80 -0.44 6.67 8.96
CA PHE A 80 0.32 5.40 9.04
C PHE A 80 1.25 5.22 7.82
N ALA A 81 0.76 5.51 6.62
CA ALA A 81 1.56 5.44 5.40
C ALA A 81 2.78 6.38 5.46
N TRP A 82 2.59 7.61 5.89
CA TRP A 82 3.67 8.60 5.99
C TRP A 82 4.70 8.25 7.05
N VAL A 83 4.29 7.70 8.19
CA VAL A 83 5.25 7.18 9.19
C VAL A 83 6.10 6.06 8.55
N GLY A 84 5.49 5.17 7.78
CA GLY A 84 6.20 4.14 7.02
C GLY A 84 7.23 4.74 6.06
N HIS A 85 6.80 5.63 5.19
CA HIS A 85 7.65 6.26 4.19
C HIS A 85 8.77 7.11 4.79
N PHE A 86 8.47 8.00 5.74
CA PHE A 86 9.45 8.96 6.23
C PHE A 86 10.40 8.36 7.28
N CYS A 87 9.92 7.47 8.15
CA CYS A 87 10.75 6.92 9.22
C CYS A 87 11.49 5.64 8.82
N PHE A 88 10.87 4.78 8.00
CA PHE A 88 11.42 3.45 7.69
C PHE A 88 11.97 3.34 6.27
N GLU A 89 11.21 3.78 5.27
CA GLU A 89 11.64 3.75 3.87
C GLU A 89 12.63 4.89 3.54
N LYS A 90 12.47 6.03 4.22
CA LYS A 90 13.21 7.28 3.99
C LYS A 90 13.07 7.81 2.55
N ASN A 91 11.90 7.64 1.96
CA ASN A 91 11.54 8.21 0.65
C ASN A 91 10.35 9.17 0.78
N LYS A 92 10.05 9.89 -0.31
CA LYS A 92 8.83 10.72 -0.41
C LYS A 92 7.72 9.86 -1.01
N PRO A 93 6.53 9.79 -0.39
CA PRO A 93 5.40 9.03 -0.92
C PRO A 93 5.09 9.34 -2.38
N ALA A 94 4.86 8.29 -3.18
CA ALA A 94 4.42 8.41 -4.57
C ALA A 94 3.09 9.18 -4.70
N THR A 95 2.27 9.20 -3.64
CA THR A 95 0.98 9.91 -3.58
C THR A 95 1.10 11.39 -3.96
N PHE A 96 2.23 12.04 -3.66
CA PHE A 96 2.41 13.45 -4.02
C PHE A 96 2.47 13.70 -5.52
N LYS A 97 2.82 12.69 -6.32
CA LYS A 97 2.85 12.76 -7.79
C LYS A 97 1.66 12.04 -8.42
N HIS A 98 1.27 10.90 -7.84
CA HIS A 98 0.28 9.97 -8.38
C HIS A 98 -0.75 9.60 -7.30
N PRO A 99 -1.61 10.53 -6.85
CA PRO A 99 -2.46 10.32 -5.67
C PRO A 99 -3.45 9.16 -5.87
N PHE A 100 -4.14 9.11 -7.00
CA PHE A 100 -5.12 8.05 -7.29
C PHE A 100 -4.47 6.67 -7.45
N TYR A 101 -3.35 6.59 -8.18
CA TYR A 101 -2.65 5.31 -8.33
C TYR A 101 -2.00 4.84 -7.04
N SER A 102 -1.53 5.75 -6.18
CA SER A 102 -0.97 5.38 -4.87
C SER A 102 -2.07 4.84 -3.96
N PHE A 103 -3.22 5.50 -3.93
CA PHE A 103 -4.41 5.01 -3.20
C PHE A 103 -4.84 3.63 -3.71
N MET A 104 -4.96 3.44 -5.04
CA MET A 104 -5.25 2.12 -5.63
C MET A 104 -4.16 1.10 -5.27
N GLY A 105 -2.90 1.52 -5.20
CA GLY A 105 -1.74 0.73 -4.80
C GLY A 105 -1.88 0.19 -3.38
N ASP A 106 -2.31 1.03 -2.43
CA ASP A 106 -2.54 0.64 -1.04
C ASP A 106 -3.58 -0.47 -0.93
N PHE A 107 -4.75 -0.30 -1.59
CA PHE A 107 -5.79 -1.33 -1.61
C PHE A 107 -5.34 -2.61 -2.32
N ARG A 108 -4.61 -2.48 -3.43
CA ARG A 108 -4.10 -3.64 -4.19
C ARG A 108 -3.10 -4.43 -3.35
N MET A 109 -2.15 -3.75 -2.70
CA MET A 109 -1.16 -4.38 -1.82
C MET A 109 -1.83 -5.01 -0.59
N TRP A 110 -2.77 -4.31 0.05
CA TRP A 110 -3.56 -4.83 1.16
C TRP A 110 -4.29 -6.12 0.77
N PHE A 111 -5.00 -6.12 -0.37
CA PHE A 111 -5.73 -7.28 -0.86
C PHE A 111 -4.82 -8.47 -1.15
N GLU A 112 -3.69 -8.23 -1.81
CA GLU A 112 -2.73 -9.29 -2.12
C GLU A 112 -2.13 -9.91 -0.86
N VAL A 113 -1.86 -9.12 0.18
CA VAL A 113 -1.34 -9.65 1.44
C VAL A 113 -2.41 -10.39 2.24
N VAL A 114 -3.61 -9.82 2.38
CA VAL A 114 -4.73 -10.46 3.11
C VAL A 114 -5.12 -11.79 2.47
N ARG A 115 -5.06 -11.88 1.14
CA ARG A 115 -5.32 -13.13 0.41
C ARG A 115 -4.14 -14.11 0.36
N GLY A 116 -3.00 -13.77 0.95
CA GLY A 116 -1.79 -14.58 0.90
C GLY A 116 -1.14 -14.67 -0.49
N LEU A 117 -1.51 -13.80 -1.42
CA LEU A 117 -0.89 -13.68 -2.74
C LEU A 117 0.48 -12.96 -2.66
N ARG A 118 0.69 -12.17 -1.61
CA ARG A 118 1.92 -11.41 -1.35
C ARG A 118 2.33 -11.51 0.12
N SER A 119 3.62 -11.70 0.38
CA SER A 119 4.18 -11.56 1.73
C SER A 119 4.62 -10.13 1.97
N PHE A 120 4.81 -9.80 3.25
CA PHE A 120 5.59 -8.63 3.64
C PHE A 120 7.02 -8.85 3.21
#